data_AF-A0A6I3LZV2-F1
#
_entry.id   AF-A0A6I3LZV2-F1
#
_cell.length_a   1.000
_cell.length_b   1.000
_cell.length_c   1.000
_cell.angle_alpha   90.00
_cell.angle_beta   90.00
_cell.angle_gamma   90.00
#
_symmetry.space_group_name_H-M   'P 1'
#
loop_
_entity.id
_entity.type
_entity.pdbx_description
1 polymer ?
#
loop_
_entity_poly.entity_id
_entity_poly.type
_entity_poly.pdbx_seq_one_letter_code
_entity_poly.pdbx_strand_id
1 'polypeptide(L)'
;MYTGKSYKLLEFIIWTRKSIYLLVLMSIIPTVLYEFFELKWLGISWTVVALLGTATAFIVGFKNTQTYNRTLEGQQVWTQILSTSRSWGIMSRDFLANPETTKLLIYRHIAWLTALRYEMRSYRVWETSRKKHNTEYQQYYYIIPENEISLKDELSKFLSPAELEKILKAKNKATQVMALQSKTLKELYDNQEIVVLQFVDFQRTIKDFFTQQSRSEQLKDSPYPRQYAIINTLLVQLFCLLLPFGLLKEFDKLNESVSGIMHGNMVWFVIPFSVIISWMYTSLGQVGESTENPFEGNANDIPISRICKIIEIDLREILGENNLPEFLQPRHDIIL
;
A
#
# COMPACT_ATOMS: atom_id res chain seq x y z
N MET A 1 -0.32 7.21 3.61
CA MET A 1 -1.32 7.97 2.85
C MET A 1 -0.92 9.42 2.70
N TYR A 2 -0.80 9.88 1.45
CA TYR A 2 -0.50 11.26 1.12
C TYR A 2 -1.76 12.12 1.28
N THR A 3 -1.62 13.25 1.97
CA THR A 3 -2.72 14.18 2.26
C THR A 3 -2.54 15.55 1.62
N GLY A 4 -1.49 15.75 0.84
CA GLY A 4 -1.27 16.97 0.08
C GLY A 4 -2.29 17.14 -1.04
N LYS A 5 -2.54 18.38 -1.46
CA LYS A 5 -3.56 18.69 -2.50
C LYS A 5 -3.27 18.05 -3.85
N SER A 6 -1.99 17.87 -4.20
CA SER A 6 -1.56 17.20 -5.42
C SER A 6 -0.15 16.66 -5.27
N TYR A 7 0.15 15.60 -6.03
CA TYR A 7 1.52 15.13 -6.21
C TYR A 7 2.30 16.12 -7.10
N LYS A 8 3.49 16.51 -6.67
CA LYS A 8 4.36 17.35 -7.52
C LYS A 8 4.91 16.50 -8.66
N LEU A 9 4.81 16.99 -9.89
CA LEU A 9 5.31 16.30 -11.08
C LEU A 9 6.79 15.92 -10.96
N LEU A 10 7.61 16.79 -10.37
CA LEU A 10 9.04 16.54 -10.15
C LEU A 10 9.30 15.33 -9.24
N GLU A 11 8.53 15.16 -8.17
CA GLU A 11 8.67 14.01 -7.26
C GLU A 11 8.32 12.71 -7.98
N PHE A 12 7.28 12.74 -8.83
CA PHE A 12 6.86 11.60 -9.64
C PHE A 12 7.91 11.21 -10.69
N ILE A 13 8.52 12.21 -11.35
CA ILE A 13 9.63 11.98 -12.29
C ILE A 13 10.84 11.37 -11.57
N ILE A 14 11.19 11.87 -10.38
CA ILE A 14 12.29 11.32 -9.58
C ILE A 14 12.04 9.86 -9.21
N TRP A 15 10.81 9.51 -8.82
CA TRP A 15 10.42 8.13 -8.48
C TRP A 15 10.45 7.17 -9.70
N THR A 16 10.24 7.69 -10.91
CA THR A 16 10.20 6.90 -12.17
C THR A 16 11.47 7.01 -13.03
N ARG A 17 12.48 7.79 -12.59
CA ARG A 17 13.67 8.16 -13.39
C ARG A 17 14.44 6.99 -14.00
N LYS A 18 14.53 5.85 -13.30
CA LYS A 18 15.25 4.67 -13.79
C LYS A 18 14.59 4.09 -15.03
N SER A 19 13.25 4.06 -15.06
CA SER A 19 12.49 3.65 -16.23
C SER A 19 12.69 4.65 -17.37
N ILE A 20 12.66 5.96 -17.08
CA ILE A 20 12.89 7.01 -18.09
C ILE A 20 14.25 6.84 -18.78
N TYR A 21 15.34 6.59 -18.03
CA TYR A 21 16.66 6.37 -18.64
C TYR A 21 16.70 5.18 -19.59
N LEU A 22 16.03 4.08 -19.24
CA LEU A 22 15.92 2.90 -20.10
C LEU A 22 15.11 3.23 -21.37
N LEU A 23 14.01 3.96 -21.24
CA LEU A 23 13.15 4.36 -22.36
C LEU A 23 13.87 5.31 -23.33
N VAL A 24 14.66 6.24 -22.80
CA VAL A 24 15.52 7.12 -23.59
C VAL A 24 16.53 6.31 -24.40
N LEU A 25 17.23 5.36 -23.75
CA LEU A 25 18.16 4.45 -24.43
C LEU A 25 17.45 3.64 -25.53
N MET A 26 16.30 3.04 -25.22
CA MET A 26 15.50 2.25 -26.17
C MET A 26 15.00 3.07 -27.36
N SER A 27 14.82 4.38 -27.20
CA SER A 27 14.37 5.25 -28.29
C SER A 27 15.54 5.83 -29.10
N ILE A 28 16.68 6.11 -28.47
CA ILE A 28 17.88 6.63 -29.16
C ILE A 28 18.44 5.61 -30.15
N ILE A 29 18.59 4.35 -29.74
CA ILE A 29 19.19 3.29 -30.59
C ILE A 29 18.51 3.19 -31.96
N PRO A 30 17.19 2.95 -32.07
CA PRO A 30 16.51 2.85 -33.36
C PRO A 30 16.52 4.15 -34.14
N THR A 31 16.39 5.31 -33.48
CA THR A 31 16.46 6.62 -34.15
C THR A 31 17.82 6.86 -34.80
N VAL A 32 18.91 6.59 -34.08
CA VAL A 32 20.28 6.73 -34.60
C VAL A 32 20.55 5.76 -35.74
N LEU A 33 20.11 4.50 -35.61
CA LEU A 33 20.25 3.49 -36.66
C LEU A 33 19.46 3.85 -37.93
N TYR A 34 18.27 4.44 -37.78
CA TYR A 34 17.44 4.84 -38.91
C TYR A 34 17.97 6.08 -39.64
N GLU A 35 18.53 7.04 -38.89
CA GLU A 35 18.99 8.33 -39.42
C GLU A 35 20.42 8.26 -39.95
N PHE A 36 21.39 7.77 -39.18
CA PHE A 36 22.80 7.79 -39.57
C PHE A 36 23.25 6.57 -40.37
N PHE A 37 22.64 5.40 -40.14
CA PHE A 37 23.00 4.16 -40.83
C PHE A 37 22.04 3.80 -41.96
N GLU A 38 21.08 4.70 -42.27
CA GLU A 38 20.07 4.55 -43.32
C GLU A 38 19.31 3.20 -43.28
N LEU A 39 19.18 2.60 -42.09
CA LEU A 39 18.47 1.33 -41.91
C LEU A 39 16.95 1.55 -41.92
N LYS A 40 16.40 2.02 -43.05
CA LYS A 40 14.98 2.38 -43.19
C LYS A 40 14.02 1.19 -43.05
N TRP A 41 14.54 -0.04 -43.18
CA TRP A 41 13.78 -1.28 -42.96
C TRP A 41 13.42 -1.52 -41.48
N LEU A 42 14.09 -0.83 -40.53
CA LEU A 42 13.76 -0.89 -39.10
C LEU A 42 12.37 -0.33 -38.78
N GLY A 43 11.85 0.56 -39.64
CA GLY A 43 10.51 1.10 -39.46
C GLY A 43 9.44 0.02 -39.62
N ILE A 44 8.68 -0.25 -38.57
CA ILE A 44 7.56 -1.20 -38.59
C ILE A 44 6.23 -0.49 -38.80
N SER A 45 5.17 -1.25 -39.07
CA SER A 45 3.82 -0.68 -39.25
C SER A 45 3.30 -0.04 -37.96
N TRP A 46 2.96 1.25 -38.03
CA TRP A 46 2.32 1.97 -36.92
C TRP A 46 1.06 1.26 -36.43
N THR A 47 0.26 0.70 -37.34
CA THR A 47 -0.98 -0.01 -36.99
C THR A 47 -0.74 -1.18 -36.03
N VAL A 48 0.36 -1.92 -36.20
CA VAL A 48 0.71 -3.05 -35.31
C VAL A 48 1.06 -2.55 -33.91
N VAL A 49 1.84 -1.47 -33.84
CA VAL A 49 2.23 -0.84 -32.56
C VAL A 49 1.03 -0.22 -31.86
N ALA A 50 0.15 0.46 -32.60
CA ALA A 50 -1.07 1.07 -32.08
C ALA A 50 -2.05 0.02 -31.51
N LEU A 51 -2.22 -1.12 -32.20
CA LEU A 51 -3.01 -2.24 -31.71
C LEU A 51 -2.43 -2.81 -30.41
N LEU A 52 -1.11 -3.00 -30.35
CA LEU A 52 -0.43 -3.46 -29.14
C LEU A 52 -0.57 -2.44 -27.99
N GLY A 53 -0.46 -1.15 -28.27
CA GLY A 53 -0.65 -0.08 -27.29
C GLY A 53 -2.07 -0.04 -26.73
N THR A 54 -3.06 -0.30 -27.57
CA THR A 54 -4.47 -0.43 -27.16
C THR A 54 -4.66 -1.62 -26.22
N ALA A 55 -4.17 -2.81 -26.60
CA ALA A 55 -4.22 -4.00 -25.76
C ALA A 55 -3.49 -3.80 -24.41
N THR A 56 -2.33 -3.14 -24.45
CA THR A 56 -1.55 -2.80 -23.25
C THR A 56 -2.32 -1.85 -22.34
N ALA A 57 -3.02 -0.85 -22.89
CA ALA A 57 -3.78 0.13 -22.11
C ALA A 57 -4.91 -0.55 -21.35
N PHE A 58 -5.64 -1.46 -21.99
CA PHE A 58 -6.68 -2.25 -21.34
C PHE A 58 -6.12 -3.07 -20.18
N ILE A 59 -5.04 -3.81 -20.40
CA ILE A 59 -4.47 -4.71 -19.39
C ILE A 59 -3.87 -3.96 -18.20
N VAL A 60 -3.20 -2.83 -18.44
CA VAL A 60 -2.71 -1.94 -17.39
C VAL A 60 -3.88 -1.33 -16.61
N GLY A 61 -4.93 -0.87 -17.31
CA GLY A 61 -6.15 -0.36 -16.69
C GLY A 61 -6.80 -1.38 -15.76
N PHE A 62 -7.01 -2.60 -16.24
CA PHE A 62 -7.59 -3.68 -15.43
C PHE A 62 -6.74 -3.99 -14.19
N LYS A 63 -5.41 -4.11 -14.32
CA LYS A 63 -4.52 -4.33 -13.17
C LYS A 63 -4.69 -3.21 -12.14
N ASN A 64 -4.66 -1.95 -12.58
CA ASN A 64 -4.76 -0.80 -11.69
C ASN A 64 -6.11 -0.73 -10.96
N THR A 65 -7.21 -1.07 -11.63
CA THR A 65 -8.53 -1.18 -10.97
C THR A 65 -8.52 -2.28 -9.90
N GLN A 66 -7.92 -3.45 -10.19
CA GLN A 66 -7.87 -4.55 -9.22
C GLN A 66 -7.00 -4.22 -8.01
N THR A 67 -5.83 -3.61 -8.21
CA THR A 67 -4.94 -3.21 -7.10
C THR A 67 -5.55 -2.06 -6.29
N TYR A 68 -6.24 -1.11 -6.94
CA TYR A 68 -6.98 -0.07 -6.24
C TYR A 68 -8.11 -0.63 -5.36
N ASN A 69 -8.89 -1.58 -5.87
CA ASN A 69 -9.96 -2.23 -5.10
C ASN A 69 -9.42 -2.91 -3.82
N ARG A 70 -8.22 -3.50 -3.87
CA ARG A 70 -7.56 -4.08 -2.68
C ARG A 70 -7.23 -3.02 -1.63
N THR A 71 -6.76 -1.85 -2.06
CA THR A 71 -6.49 -0.73 -1.15
C THR A 71 -7.78 -0.21 -0.52
N LEU A 72 -8.84 -0.06 -1.31
CA LEU A 72 -10.16 0.33 -0.81
C LEU A 72 -10.70 -0.69 0.21
N GLU A 73 -10.56 -1.99 -0.07
CA GLU A 73 -10.95 -3.05 0.87
C GLU A 73 -10.17 -2.95 2.18
N GLY A 74 -8.85 -2.77 2.12
CA GLY A 74 -8.04 -2.57 3.32
C GLY A 74 -8.51 -1.37 4.13
N GLN A 75 -8.83 -0.25 3.48
CA GLN A 75 -9.33 0.95 4.16
C GLN A 75 -10.66 0.67 4.88
N GLN A 76 -11.57 -0.08 4.24
CA GLN A 76 -12.84 -0.49 4.85
C GLN A 76 -12.62 -1.37 6.08
N VAL A 77 -11.71 -2.35 6.00
CA VAL A 77 -11.34 -3.24 7.12
C VAL A 77 -10.87 -2.42 8.32
N TRP A 78 -9.90 -1.53 8.12
CA TRP A 78 -9.33 -0.74 9.22
C TRP A 78 -10.29 0.34 9.75
N THR A 79 -11.19 0.87 8.90
CA THR A 79 -12.28 1.75 9.35
C THR A 79 -13.29 1.00 10.22
N GLN A 80 -13.59 -0.26 9.89
CA GLN A 80 -14.46 -1.11 10.71
C GLN A 80 -13.78 -1.47 12.04
N ILE A 81 -12.47 -1.73 12.04
CA ILE A 81 -11.70 -1.94 13.27
C ILE A 81 -11.80 -0.71 14.18
N LEU A 82 -11.63 0.51 13.63
CA LEU A 82 -11.78 1.77 14.36
C LEU A 82 -13.16 1.89 15.02
N SER A 83 -14.23 1.74 14.25
CA SER A 83 -15.60 1.90 14.75
C SER A 83 -15.95 0.84 15.81
N THR A 84 -15.66 -0.43 15.54
CA THR A 84 -15.91 -1.53 16.50
C THR A 84 -15.05 -1.40 17.75
N SER A 85 -13.83 -0.84 17.67
CA SER A 85 -12.98 -0.56 18.83
C SER A 85 -13.62 0.46 19.78
N ARG A 86 -14.24 1.52 19.24
CA ARG A 86 -14.97 2.49 20.07
C ARG A 86 -16.15 1.86 20.79
N SER A 87 -16.93 1.03 20.10
CA SER A 87 -18.01 0.26 20.71
C SER A 87 -17.49 -0.66 21.82
N TRP A 88 -16.36 -1.35 21.58
CA TRP A 88 -15.71 -2.19 22.59
C TRP A 88 -15.31 -1.40 23.85
N GLY A 89 -14.74 -0.21 23.68
CA GLY A 89 -14.39 0.68 24.80
C GLY A 89 -15.59 1.09 25.63
N ILE A 90 -16.67 1.55 24.97
CA ILE A 90 -17.91 1.96 25.65
C ILE A 90 -18.54 0.78 26.39
N MET A 91 -18.66 -0.39 25.74
CA MET A 91 -19.20 -1.60 26.38
C MET A 91 -18.34 -2.02 27.58
N SER A 92 -17.01 -1.96 27.46
CA SER A 92 -16.09 -2.30 28.57
C SER A 92 -16.24 -1.35 29.76
N ARG A 93 -16.56 -0.07 29.54
CA ARG A 93 -16.83 0.91 30.60
C ARG A 93 -18.21 0.73 31.22
N ASP A 94 -19.23 0.51 30.40
CA ASP A 94 -20.63 0.56 30.85
C ASP A 94 -21.14 -0.78 31.39
N PHE A 95 -20.65 -1.91 30.88
CA PHE A 95 -21.08 -3.24 31.32
C PHE A 95 -20.31 -3.73 32.55
N LEU A 96 -19.12 -3.20 32.81
CA LEU A 96 -18.28 -3.60 33.94
C LEU A 96 -18.37 -2.58 35.05
N ALA A 97 -18.59 -3.05 36.28
CA ALA A 97 -18.59 -2.19 37.47
C ALA A 97 -17.18 -1.88 38.02
N ASN A 98 -16.13 -2.54 37.50
CA ASN A 98 -14.77 -2.45 38.02
C ASN A 98 -13.82 -1.72 37.04
N PRO A 99 -13.32 -0.53 37.40
CA PRO A 99 -12.39 0.24 36.57
C PRO A 99 -11.12 -0.51 36.17
N GLU A 100 -10.58 -1.37 37.05
CA GLU A 100 -9.36 -2.14 36.76
C GLU A 100 -9.61 -3.22 35.70
N THR A 101 -10.78 -3.87 35.74
CA THR A 101 -11.19 -4.84 34.73
C THR A 101 -11.45 -4.16 33.39
N THR A 102 -12.11 -2.99 33.39
CA THR A 102 -12.31 -2.17 32.19
C THR A 102 -10.96 -1.80 31.57
N LYS A 103 -10.01 -1.32 32.38
CA LYS A 103 -8.65 -0.99 31.93
C LYS A 103 -7.94 -2.20 31.34
N LEU A 104 -8.02 -3.36 31.99
CA LEU A 104 -7.42 -4.60 31.51
C LEU A 104 -7.95 -4.99 30.11
N LEU A 105 -9.27 -4.96 29.90
CA LEU A 105 -9.87 -5.28 28.60
C LEU A 105 -9.49 -4.28 27.52
N ILE A 106 -9.48 -2.97 27.84
CA ILE A 106 -9.09 -1.92 26.90
C ILE A 106 -7.60 -2.04 26.53
N TYR A 107 -6.72 -2.28 27.51
CA TYR A 107 -5.28 -2.40 27.26
C TYR A 107 -4.96 -3.65 26.44
N ARG A 108 -5.61 -4.79 26.70
CA ARG A 108 -5.48 -5.98 25.85
C ARG A 108 -5.98 -5.74 24.43
N HIS A 109 -7.05 -4.96 24.26
CA HIS A 109 -7.53 -4.58 22.93
C HIS A 109 -6.51 -3.72 22.17
N ILE A 110 -5.88 -2.75 22.85
CA ILE A 110 -4.78 -1.96 22.29
C ILE A 110 -3.56 -2.85 21.96
N ALA A 111 -3.28 -3.86 22.79
CA ALA A 111 -2.23 -4.85 22.53
C ALA A 111 -2.55 -5.69 21.27
N TRP A 112 -3.81 -6.06 21.05
CA TRP A 112 -4.25 -6.77 19.83
C TRP A 112 -4.06 -5.89 18.60
N LEU A 113 -4.53 -4.64 18.64
CA LEU A 113 -4.32 -3.64 17.59
C LEU A 113 -2.84 -3.46 17.25
N THR A 114 -2.00 -3.38 18.29
CA THR A 114 -0.55 -3.27 18.14
C THR A 114 0.04 -4.50 17.46
N ALA A 115 -0.31 -5.71 17.91
CA ALA A 115 0.16 -6.94 17.28
C ALA A 115 -0.26 -7.04 15.80
N LEU A 116 -1.51 -6.71 15.49
CA LEU A 116 -2.03 -6.72 14.12
C LEU A 116 -1.34 -5.68 13.22
N ARG A 117 -1.13 -4.46 13.73
CA ARG A 117 -0.39 -3.39 13.02
C ARG A 117 1.02 -3.85 12.63
N TYR A 118 1.77 -4.42 13.58
CA TYR A 118 3.13 -4.92 13.32
C TYR A 118 3.11 -6.10 12.34
N GLU A 119 2.11 -6.97 12.42
CA GLU A 119 1.94 -8.06 11.45
C GLU A 119 1.70 -7.52 10.04
N MET A 120 0.86 -6.49 9.89
CA MET A 120 0.61 -5.84 8.61
C MET A 120 1.84 -5.08 8.06
N ARG A 121 2.76 -4.65 8.93
CA ARG A 121 4.07 -4.08 8.55
C ARG A 121 5.16 -5.12 8.28
N SER A 122 4.93 -6.38 8.65
CA SER A 122 5.95 -7.42 8.47
C SER A 122 6.18 -7.72 6.98
N TYR A 123 7.44 -7.82 6.57
CA TYR A 123 7.78 -7.98 5.16
C TYR A 123 7.27 -9.31 4.56
N ARG A 124 6.85 -9.27 3.30
CA ARG A 124 6.62 -10.44 2.44
C ARG A 124 7.48 -10.37 1.19
N VAL A 125 7.95 -11.53 0.70
CA VAL A 125 8.86 -11.62 -0.48
C VAL A 125 8.31 -10.91 -1.71
N TRP A 126 6.98 -10.83 -1.83
CA TRP A 126 6.29 -10.27 -2.98
C TRP A 126 6.10 -8.75 -2.92
N GLU A 127 6.38 -8.12 -1.79
CA GLU A 127 6.17 -6.69 -1.55
C GLU A 127 7.17 -5.80 -2.28
N THR A 128 6.78 -4.55 -2.47
CA THR A 128 7.57 -3.59 -3.24
C THR A 128 8.39 -2.63 -2.38
N SER A 129 8.19 -2.57 -1.07
CA SER A 129 8.84 -1.67 -0.11
C SER A 129 10.37 -1.74 -0.15
N ARG A 130 10.93 -2.94 -0.35
CA ARG A 130 12.37 -3.18 -0.48
C ARG A 130 12.94 -2.93 -1.87
N LYS A 131 12.12 -2.55 -2.86
CA LYS A 131 12.63 -2.11 -4.17
C LYS A 131 13.38 -0.79 -4.00
N LYS A 132 14.53 -0.66 -4.67
CA LYS A 132 15.45 0.49 -4.51
C LYS A 132 14.76 1.86 -4.62
N HIS A 133 13.78 2.02 -5.52
CA HIS A 133 13.08 3.30 -5.71
C HIS A 133 12.13 3.63 -4.54
N ASN A 134 11.50 2.63 -3.90
CA ASN A 134 10.64 2.83 -2.74
C ASN A 134 11.47 3.07 -1.47
N THR A 135 12.55 2.31 -1.28
CA THR A 135 13.46 2.52 -0.14
C THR A 135 14.11 3.90 -0.17
N GLU A 136 14.55 4.35 -1.36
CA GLU A 136 15.11 5.70 -1.53
C GLU A 136 14.05 6.77 -1.20
N TYR A 137 12.83 6.64 -1.72
CA TYR A 137 11.75 7.58 -1.40
C TYR A 137 11.42 7.58 0.10
N GLN A 138 11.32 6.41 0.75
CA GLN A 138 11.08 6.35 2.19
C GLN A 138 12.15 7.10 2.99
N GLN A 139 13.44 6.87 2.70
CA GLN A 139 14.55 7.47 3.44
C GLN A 139 14.51 9.01 3.47
N TYR A 140 14.02 9.64 2.40
CA TYR A 140 13.96 11.11 2.32
C TYR A 140 12.66 11.69 2.90
N TYR A 141 11.54 10.98 2.83
CA TYR A 141 10.22 11.58 3.04
C TYR A 141 9.54 11.19 4.37
N TYR A 142 9.69 9.98 4.90
CA TYR A 142 8.97 9.55 6.12
C TYR A 142 9.60 8.34 6.84
N ILE A 143 9.23 8.13 8.10
CA ILE A 143 9.71 7.01 8.93
C ILE A 143 8.53 6.16 9.37
N ILE A 144 8.64 4.83 9.20
CA ILE A 144 7.64 3.86 9.65
C ILE A 144 7.88 3.61 11.15
N PRO A 145 6.93 3.95 12.05
CA PRO A 145 7.13 3.83 13.50
C PRO A 145 7.46 2.41 13.95
N GLU A 146 6.89 1.40 13.28
CA GLU A 146 7.10 -0.01 13.59
C GLU A 146 8.51 -0.52 13.26
N ASN A 147 9.33 0.28 12.57
CA ASN A 147 10.75 -0.01 12.35
C ASN A 147 11.66 0.57 13.44
N GLU A 148 11.19 1.57 14.20
CA GLU A 148 11.99 2.25 15.24
C GLU A 148 11.82 1.57 16.60
N ILE A 149 10.60 1.20 16.94
CA ILE A 149 10.27 0.59 18.22
C ILE A 149 10.00 -0.90 18.00
N SER A 150 10.51 -1.76 18.89
CA SER A 150 10.25 -3.18 18.78
C SER A 150 8.82 -3.52 19.22
N LEU A 151 8.23 -4.57 18.62
CA LEU A 151 6.93 -5.08 19.04
C LEU A 151 6.90 -5.42 20.54
N LYS A 152 8.01 -5.93 21.08
CA LYS A 152 8.12 -6.27 22.50
C LYS A 152 7.96 -5.03 23.37
N ASP A 153 8.63 -3.94 23.01
CA ASP A 153 8.61 -2.71 23.81
C ASP A 153 7.22 -2.05 23.75
N GLU A 154 6.56 -2.04 22.58
CA GLU A 154 5.18 -1.55 22.47
C GLU A 154 4.19 -2.41 23.28
N LEU A 155 4.25 -3.74 23.16
CA LEU A 155 3.33 -4.64 23.88
C LEU A 155 3.56 -4.61 25.41
N SER A 156 4.78 -4.34 25.86
CA SER A 156 5.11 -4.26 27.29
C SER A 156 4.36 -3.15 28.05
N LYS A 157 3.83 -2.15 27.32
CA LYS A 157 3.00 -1.07 27.88
C LYS A 157 1.60 -1.52 28.28
N PHE A 158 1.12 -2.62 27.69
CA PHE A 158 -0.28 -3.04 27.77
C PHE A 158 -0.49 -4.44 28.34
N LEU A 159 0.53 -5.29 28.31
CA LEU A 159 0.48 -6.67 28.78
C LEU A 159 1.38 -6.88 30.00
N SER A 160 0.95 -7.77 30.90
CA SER A 160 1.81 -8.21 32.00
C SER A 160 3.04 -8.98 31.47
N PRO A 161 4.16 -9.03 32.22
CA PRO A 161 5.37 -9.75 31.77
C PRO A 161 5.13 -11.21 31.39
N ALA A 162 4.26 -11.90 32.14
CA ALA A 162 3.92 -13.30 31.89
C ALA A 162 3.10 -13.48 30.59
N GLU A 163 2.13 -12.59 30.35
CA GLU A 163 1.37 -12.60 29.10
C GLU A 163 2.25 -12.23 27.90
N LEU A 164 3.09 -11.20 28.06
CA LEU A 164 4.01 -10.75 27.02
C LEU A 164 4.92 -11.89 26.54
N GLU A 165 5.52 -12.64 27.47
CA GLU A 165 6.36 -13.78 27.13
C GLU A 165 5.59 -14.85 26.34
N LYS A 166 4.37 -15.16 26.78
CA LYS A 166 3.48 -16.12 26.10
C LYS A 166 3.12 -15.65 24.68
N ILE A 167 2.76 -14.38 24.53
CA ILE A 167 2.37 -13.79 23.24
C ILE A 167 3.56 -13.72 22.28
N LEU A 168 4.74 -13.33 22.74
CA LEU A 168 5.92 -13.23 21.86
C LEU A 168 6.34 -14.59 21.28
N LYS A 169 6.13 -15.68 22.04
CA LYS A 169 6.37 -17.06 21.59
C LYS A 169 5.32 -17.58 20.59
N ALA A 170 4.17 -16.90 20.45
CA ALA A 170 3.12 -17.32 19.55
C ALA A 170 3.46 -17.07 18.07
N LYS A 171 2.96 -17.95 17.19
CA LYS A 171 3.02 -17.79 15.74
C LYS A 171 2.18 -16.60 15.29
N ASN A 172 0.87 -16.65 15.51
CA ASN A 172 -0.04 -15.52 15.28
C ASN A 172 -0.28 -14.81 16.62
N LYS A 173 0.37 -13.67 16.80
CA LYS A 173 0.40 -12.93 18.09
C LYS A 173 -0.94 -12.24 18.35
N ALA A 174 -1.51 -11.60 17.32
CA ALA A 174 -2.80 -10.92 17.42
C ALA A 174 -3.91 -11.89 17.87
N THR A 175 -4.00 -13.07 17.23
CA THR A 175 -4.97 -14.10 17.62
C THR A 175 -4.83 -14.53 19.08
N GLN A 176 -3.60 -14.68 19.57
CA GLN A 176 -3.39 -15.08 20.96
C GLN A 176 -3.74 -13.97 21.97
N VAL A 177 -3.55 -12.68 21.62
CA VAL A 177 -4.03 -11.57 22.46
C VAL A 177 -5.55 -11.57 22.53
N MET A 178 -6.23 -11.76 21.39
CA MET A 178 -7.69 -11.83 21.36
C MET A 178 -8.23 -13.05 22.14
N ALA A 179 -7.50 -14.17 22.12
CA ALA A 179 -7.83 -15.34 22.94
C ALA A 179 -7.73 -15.06 24.45
N LEU A 180 -6.73 -14.28 24.89
CA LEU A 180 -6.63 -13.82 26.29
C LEU A 180 -7.83 -12.95 26.66
N GLN A 181 -8.24 -12.05 25.77
CA GLN A 181 -9.41 -11.17 25.96
C GLN A 181 -10.70 -11.99 26.10
N SER A 182 -10.92 -12.96 25.22
CA SER A 182 -12.08 -13.87 25.29
C SER A 182 -12.07 -14.73 26.57
N LYS A 183 -10.90 -15.21 27.01
CA LYS A 183 -10.76 -15.96 28.26
C LYS A 183 -11.19 -15.11 29.47
N THR A 184 -10.77 -13.86 29.53
CA THR A 184 -11.16 -12.99 30.66
C THR A 184 -12.63 -12.64 30.64
N LEU A 185 -13.25 -12.43 29.47
CA LEU A 185 -14.71 -12.32 29.42
C LEU A 185 -15.42 -13.55 29.98
N LYS A 186 -14.88 -14.75 29.70
CA LYS A 186 -15.44 -16.00 30.22
C LYS A 186 -15.32 -16.09 31.73
N GLU A 187 -14.17 -15.68 32.28
CA GLU A 187 -13.95 -15.58 33.74
C GLU A 187 -14.93 -14.60 34.38
N LEU A 188 -15.13 -13.42 33.79
CA LEU A 188 -16.11 -12.43 34.27
C LEU A 188 -17.54 -12.98 34.26
N TYR A 189 -17.90 -13.72 33.22
CA TYR A 189 -19.20 -14.37 33.14
C TYR A 189 -19.36 -15.48 34.19
N ASP A 190 -18.34 -16.33 34.37
CA ASP A 190 -18.37 -17.42 35.36
C ASP A 190 -18.45 -16.89 36.80
N ASN A 191 -17.83 -15.74 37.06
CA ASN A 191 -17.91 -15.02 38.33
C ASN A 191 -19.21 -14.21 38.50
N GLN A 192 -20.12 -14.23 37.51
CA GLN A 192 -21.37 -13.46 37.49
C GLN A 192 -21.18 -11.94 37.56
N GLU A 193 -20.02 -11.43 37.12
CA GLU A 193 -19.73 -10.00 37.02
C GLU A 193 -20.43 -9.34 35.82
N ILE A 194 -20.77 -10.15 34.81
CA ILE A 194 -21.55 -9.75 33.63
C ILE A 194 -22.68 -10.75 33.38
N VAL A 195 -23.81 -10.26 32.84
CA VAL A 195 -24.95 -11.11 32.47
C VAL A 195 -24.78 -11.73 31.10
N VAL A 196 -25.57 -12.78 30.80
CA VAL A 196 -25.47 -13.53 29.53
C VAL A 196 -25.60 -12.64 28.29
N LEU A 197 -26.49 -11.64 28.31
CA LEU A 197 -26.67 -10.73 27.17
C LEU A 197 -25.41 -9.89 26.91
N GLN A 198 -24.79 -9.36 27.97
CA GLN A 198 -23.53 -8.61 27.88
C GLN A 198 -22.38 -9.50 27.38
N PHE A 199 -22.29 -10.73 27.90
CA PHE A 199 -21.29 -11.70 27.46
C PHE A 199 -21.44 -12.04 25.96
N VAL A 200 -22.68 -12.28 25.51
CA VAL A 200 -22.98 -12.56 24.09
C VAL A 200 -22.61 -11.37 23.21
N ASP A 201 -22.93 -10.15 23.62
CA ASP A 201 -22.57 -8.95 22.83
C ASP A 201 -21.05 -8.78 22.75
N PHE A 202 -20.31 -8.95 23.85
CA PHE A 202 -18.84 -8.93 23.80
C PHE A 202 -18.25 -10.02 22.89
N GLN A 203 -18.78 -11.25 22.94
CA GLN A 203 -18.32 -12.33 22.06
C GLN A 203 -18.64 -12.03 20.58
N ARG A 204 -19.77 -11.38 20.29
CA ARG A 204 -20.08 -10.90 18.92
C ARG A 204 -19.05 -9.88 18.46
N THR A 205 -18.68 -8.92 19.31
CA THR A 205 -17.62 -7.93 19.00
C THR A 205 -16.26 -8.59 18.77
N ILE A 206 -15.87 -9.59 19.58
CA ILE A 206 -14.64 -10.37 19.37
C ILE A 206 -14.67 -11.10 18.03
N LYS A 207 -15.79 -11.74 17.68
CA LYS A 207 -15.96 -12.39 16.37
C LYS A 207 -15.80 -11.39 15.22
N ASP A 208 -16.32 -10.18 15.36
CA ASP A 208 -16.19 -9.13 14.35
C ASP A 208 -14.73 -8.69 14.21
N PHE A 209 -13.98 -8.54 15.31
CA PHE A 209 -12.53 -8.28 15.24
C PHE A 209 -11.76 -9.41 14.57
N PHE A 210 -12.05 -10.68 14.86
CA PHE A 210 -11.45 -11.81 14.15
C PHE A 210 -11.76 -11.81 12.66
N THR A 211 -12.97 -11.40 12.29
CA THR A 211 -13.38 -11.27 10.88
C THR A 211 -12.53 -10.20 10.19
N GLN A 212 -12.36 -9.02 10.80
CA GLN A 212 -11.52 -7.97 10.23
C GLN A 212 -10.03 -8.33 10.20
N GLN A 213 -9.52 -8.99 11.25
CA GLN A 213 -8.16 -9.51 11.29
C GLN A 213 -7.91 -10.48 10.14
N SER A 214 -8.78 -11.48 9.96
CA SER A 214 -8.67 -12.47 8.87
C SER A 214 -8.66 -11.80 7.50
N ARG A 215 -9.49 -10.77 7.29
CA ARG A 215 -9.51 -10.00 6.04
C ARG A 215 -8.21 -9.22 5.80
N SER A 216 -7.66 -8.62 6.85
CA SER A 216 -6.37 -7.92 6.77
C SER A 216 -5.23 -8.89 6.47
N GLU A 217 -5.18 -10.05 7.13
CA GLU A 217 -4.22 -11.13 6.87
C GLU A 217 -4.35 -11.65 5.45
N GLN A 218 -5.58 -11.88 4.95
CA GLN A 218 -5.81 -12.30 3.57
C GLN A 218 -5.26 -11.30 2.55
N LEU A 219 -5.50 -9.99 2.73
CA LEU A 219 -4.94 -8.95 1.87
C LEU A 219 -3.40 -8.94 1.90
N LYS A 220 -2.81 -9.20 3.07
CA LYS A 220 -1.36 -9.24 3.28
C LYS A 220 -0.67 -10.50 2.73
N ASP A 221 -1.33 -11.64 2.79
CA ASP A 221 -0.73 -12.93 2.43
C ASP A 221 -1.17 -13.43 1.05
N SER A 222 -2.22 -12.86 0.45
CA SER A 222 -2.73 -13.23 -0.88
C SER A 222 -2.43 -12.13 -1.91
N PRO A 223 -1.28 -12.16 -2.59
CA PRO A 223 -0.93 -11.18 -3.63
C PRO A 223 -1.83 -11.25 -4.86
N TYR A 224 -1.72 -10.24 -5.73
CA TYR A 224 -2.33 -10.30 -7.05
C TYR A 224 -1.76 -11.50 -7.84
N PRO A 225 -2.58 -12.28 -8.58
CA PRO A 225 -2.11 -13.52 -9.19
C PRO A 225 -0.96 -13.25 -10.17
N ARG A 226 0.17 -13.93 -9.94
CA ARG A 226 1.44 -13.65 -10.63
C ARG A 226 1.39 -13.92 -12.14
N GLN A 227 0.49 -14.80 -12.59
CA GLN A 227 0.23 -15.07 -14.00
C GLN A 227 -0.32 -13.84 -14.75
N TYR A 228 -1.20 -13.06 -14.12
CA TYR A 228 -1.67 -11.80 -14.72
C TYR A 228 -0.60 -10.71 -14.64
N ALA A 229 0.17 -10.67 -13.54
CA ALA A 229 1.26 -9.71 -13.38
C ALA A 229 2.31 -9.84 -14.49
N ILE A 230 2.75 -11.08 -14.80
CA ILE A 230 3.76 -11.30 -15.84
C ILE A 230 3.26 -10.93 -17.23
N ILE A 231 1.99 -11.23 -17.57
CA ILE A 231 1.39 -10.85 -18.85
C ILE A 231 1.41 -9.33 -19.02
N ASN A 232 1.03 -8.59 -17.97
CA ASN A 232 1.07 -7.13 -18.00
C ASN A 232 2.50 -6.61 -18.23
N THR A 233 3.48 -7.11 -17.46
CA THR A 233 4.89 -6.72 -17.61
C THR A 233 5.39 -6.99 -19.04
N LEU A 234 5.12 -8.17 -19.60
CA LEU A 234 5.56 -8.54 -20.94
C LEU A 234 4.96 -7.63 -22.01
N LEU A 235 3.66 -7.32 -21.93
CA LEU A 235 3.01 -6.46 -22.92
C LEU A 235 3.49 -5.02 -22.85
N VAL A 236 3.66 -4.47 -21.64
CA VAL A 236 4.22 -3.12 -21.47
C VAL A 236 5.64 -3.05 -22.01
N GLN A 237 6.49 -4.05 -21.70
CA GLN A 237 7.87 -4.11 -22.20
C GLN A 237 7.91 -4.23 -23.73
N LEU A 238 7.11 -5.13 -24.31
CA LEU A 238 7.03 -5.31 -25.75
C LEU A 238 6.53 -4.05 -26.45
N PHE A 239 5.51 -3.39 -25.89
CA PHE A 239 5.01 -2.13 -26.42
C PHE A 239 6.10 -1.04 -26.39
N CYS A 240 6.76 -0.83 -25.25
CA CYS A 240 7.80 0.19 -25.13
C CYS A 240 9.00 -0.10 -26.04
N LEU A 241 9.34 -1.37 -26.25
CA LEU A 241 10.41 -1.77 -27.16
C LEU A 241 10.06 -1.49 -28.63
N LEU A 242 8.83 -1.79 -29.05
CA LEU A 242 8.40 -1.64 -30.44
C LEU A 242 7.96 -0.21 -30.81
N LEU A 243 7.56 0.59 -29.83
CA LEU A 243 7.06 1.94 -30.03
C LEU A 243 8.00 2.82 -30.88
N PRO A 244 9.30 2.97 -30.56
CA PRO A 244 10.16 3.85 -31.36
C PRO A 244 10.25 3.38 -32.82
N PHE A 245 10.30 2.08 -33.09
CA PHE A 245 10.32 1.53 -34.44
C PHE A 245 9.04 1.84 -35.24
N GLY A 246 7.88 1.87 -34.59
CA GLY A 246 6.62 2.25 -35.24
C GLY A 246 6.52 3.74 -35.55
N LEU A 247 7.21 4.58 -34.77
CA LEU A 247 7.21 6.03 -34.95
C LEU A 247 8.20 6.53 -36.01
N LEU A 248 9.26 5.76 -36.32
CA LEU A 248 10.30 6.16 -37.29
C LEU A 248 9.70 6.64 -38.62
N LYS A 249 8.91 5.80 -39.28
CA LYS A 249 8.30 6.11 -40.58
C LYS A 249 7.27 7.24 -40.50
N GLU A 250 6.55 7.34 -39.40
CA GLU A 250 5.51 8.37 -39.23
C GLU A 250 6.14 9.75 -39.08
N PHE A 251 7.21 9.88 -38.30
CA PHE A 251 7.93 11.15 -38.20
C PHE A 251 8.78 11.46 -39.44
N ASP A 252 9.31 10.46 -40.14
CA ASP A 252 10.04 10.67 -41.39
C ASP A 252 9.15 11.25 -42.50
N LYS A 253 7.91 10.74 -42.64
CA LYS A 253 6.91 11.30 -43.57
C LYS A 253 6.60 12.78 -43.32
N LEU A 254 6.71 13.24 -42.07
CA LEU A 254 6.47 14.65 -41.75
C LEU A 254 7.53 15.58 -42.35
N ASN A 255 8.72 15.07 -42.70
CA ASN A 255 9.73 15.85 -43.41
C ASN A 255 9.19 16.41 -44.74
N GLU A 256 8.29 15.70 -45.42
CA GLU A 256 7.70 16.14 -46.70
C GLU A 256 6.77 17.35 -46.55
N SER A 257 6.20 17.56 -45.37
CA SER A 257 5.17 18.58 -45.11
C SER A 257 5.67 19.80 -44.32
N VAL A 258 6.85 19.72 -43.72
CA VAL A 258 7.40 20.79 -42.89
C VAL A 258 8.55 21.52 -43.59
N SER A 259 8.41 22.83 -43.73
CA SER A 259 9.48 23.71 -44.20
C SER A 259 10.17 24.42 -43.03
N GLY A 260 11.44 24.81 -43.21
CA GLY A 260 12.23 25.55 -42.21
C GLY A 260 13.36 24.72 -41.57
N ILE A 261 13.85 25.16 -40.41
CA ILE A 261 15.04 24.61 -39.71
C ILE A 261 14.88 23.11 -39.35
N MET A 262 13.64 22.67 -39.18
CA MET A 262 13.32 21.29 -38.81
C MET A 262 13.11 20.36 -40.01
N HIS A 263 13.14 20.86 -41.24
CA HIS A 263 13.06 20.02 -42.45
C HIS A 263 14.25 19.05 -42.48
N GLY A 264 13.97 17.75 -42.59
CA GLY A 264 14.97 16.68 -42.55
C GLY A 264 15.33 16.19 -41.15
N ASN A 265 14.87 16.88 -40.09
CA ASN A 265 15.20 16.53 -38.71
C ASN A 265 14.01 15.94 -37.93
N MET A 266 12.87 15.67 -38.58
CA MET A 266 11.65 15.23 -37.87
C MET A 266 11.78 13.89 -37.17
N VAL A 267 12.62 12.99 -37.69
CA VAL A 267 12.88 11.67 -37.11
C VAL A 267 13.39 11.77 -35.67
N TRP A 268 14.07 12.86 -35.30
CA TRP A 268 14.56 13.09 -33.94
C TRP A 268 13.44 13.23 -32.90
N PHE A 269 12.22 13.60 -33.31
CA PHE A 269 11.06 13.64 -32.42
C PHE A 269 10.59 12.24 -31.98
N VAL A 270 11.03 11.18 -32.64
CA VAL A 270 10.77 9.80 -32.18
C VAL A 270 11.23 9.62 -30.74
N ILE A 271 12.36 10.22 -30.34
CA ILE A 271 12.90 10.09 -28.99
C ILE A 271 11.96 10.67 -27.93
N PRO A 272 11.65 11.99 -27.92
CA PRO A 272 10.78 12.56 -26.89
C PRO A 272 9.37 11.96 -26.90
N PHE A 273 8.78 11.69 -28.08
CA PHE A 273 7.43 11.14 -28.15
C PHE A 273 7.36 9.67 -27.69
N SER A 274 8.33 8.84 -28.09
CA SER A 274 8.43 7.46 -27.62
C SER A 274 8.62 7.44 -26.09
N VAL A 275 9.53 8.26 -25.57
CA VAL A 275 9.79 8.35 -24.12
C VAL A 275 8.55 8.76 -23.35
N ILE A 276 7.83 9.81 -23.79
CA ILE A 276 6.61 10.27 -23.10
C ILE A 276 5.54 9.19 -23.09
N ILE A 277 5.23 8.59 -24.24
CA ILE A 277 4.18 7.57 -24.36
C ILE A 277 4.57 6.33 -23.55
N SER A 278 5.78 5.79 -23.72
CA SER A 278 6.24 4.64 -22.95
C SER A 278 6.32 4.94 -21.44
N TRP A 279 6.68 6.16 -21.06
CA TRP A 279 6.70 6.59 -19.66
C TRP A 279 5.30 6.57 -19.06
N MET A 280 4.26 6.95 -19.80
CA MET A 280 2.88 6.85 -19.31
C MET A 280 2.51 5.39 -18.96
N TYR A 281 2.79 4.43 -19.85
CA TYR A 281 2.46 3.02 -19.60
C TYR A 281 3.27 2.40 -18.47
N THR A 282 4.59 2.64 -18.45
CA THR A 282 5.46 2.14 -17.38
C THR A 282 5.12 2.76 -16.02
N SER A 283 4.79 4.06 -16.00
CA SER A 283 4.34 4.76 -14.80
C SER A 283 3.02 4.22 -14.27
N LEU A 284 2.03 3.99 -15.13
CA LEU A 284 0.76 3.38 -14.73
C LEU A 284 0.98 1.98 -14.14
N GLY A 285 1.85 1.17 -14.74
CA GLY A 285 2.23 -0.14 -14.21
C GLY A 285 2.89 -0.05 -12.83
N GLN A 286 3.79 0.92 -12.63
CA GLN A 286 4.49 1.16 -11.37
C GLN A 286 3.52 1.64 -10.27
N VAL A 287 2.56 2.50 -10.60
CA VAL A 287 1.48 2.91 -9.69
C VAL A 287 0.69 1.69 -9.24
N GLY A 288 0.22 0.86 -10.17
CA GLY A 288 -0.53 -0.36 -9.84
C GLY A 288 0.23 -1.30 -8.89
N GLU A 289 1.53 -1.50 -9.13
CA GLU A 289 2.38 -2.30 -8.22
C GLU A 289 2.51 -1.69 -6.83
N SER A 290 2.69 -0.37 -6.74
CA SER A 290 2.79 0.33 -5.45
C SER A 290 1.50 0.31 -4.63
N THR A 291 0.36 0.04 -5.27
CA THR A 291 -0.97 -0.04 -4.65
C THR A 291 -1.41 -1.49 -4.39
N GLU A 292 -0.61 -2.50 -4.76
CA GLU A 292 -1.00 -3.92 -4.64
C GLU A 292 -1.15 -4.37 -3.17
N ASN A 293 -0.28 -3.86 -2.29
CA ASN A 293 -0.30 -4.09 -0.86
C ASN A 293 -0.44 -2.76 -0.11
N PRO A 294 -1.57 -2.52 0.57
CA PRO A 294 -1.84 -1.23 1.17
C PRO A 294 -1.28 -1.07 2.59
N PHE A 295 -0.41 -1.98 3.03
CA PHE A 295 0.11 -2.03 4.40
C PHE A 295 1.64 -1.91 4.51
N GLU A 296 2.35 -1.82 3.38
CA GLU A 296 3.82 -1.79 3.35
C GLU A 296 4.42 -0.56 4.05
N GLY A 297 3.62 0.50 4.20
CA GLY A 297 4.07 1.78 4.74
C GLY A 297 4.52 2.74 3.66
N ASN A 298 4.13 2.52 2.40
CA ASN A 298 4.39 3.46 1.32
C ASN A 298 3.61 4.77 1.54
N ALA A 299 4.01 5.82 0.82
CA ALA A 299 3.40 7.15 0.92
C ALA A 299 1.87 7.12 0.71
N ASN A 300 1.36 6.23 -0.15
CA ASN A 300 -0.07 6.12 -0.47
C ASN A 300 -0.81 5.02 0.29
N ASP A 301 -0.12 4.28 1.14
CA ASP A 301 -0.72 3.16 1.88
C ASP A 301 -1.71 3.64 2.94
N ILE A 302 -2.54 2.72 3.41
CA ILE A 302 -3.50 3.00 4.49
C ILE A 302 -2.71 3.41 5.73
N PRO A 303 -3.12 4.50 6.42
CA PRO A 303 -2.38 5.01 7.56
C PRO A 303 -2.69 4.21 8.84
N ILE A 304 -2.38 2.91 8.85
CA ILE A 304 -2.73 1.99 9.93
C ILE A 304 -2.08 2.40 11.26
N SER A 305 -0.91 3.06 11.23
CA SER A 305 -0.23 3.53 12.44
C SER A 305 -1.01 4.67 13.09
N ARG A 306 -1.53 5.62 12.29
CA ARG A 306 -2.43 6.68 12.75
C ARG A 306 -3.77 6.12 13.21
N ILE A 307 -4.36 5.17 12.49
CA ILE A 307 -5.64 4.56 12.90
C ILE A 307 -5.49 3.92 14.28
N CYS A 308 -4.43 3.13 14.50
CA CYS A 308 -4.14 2.57 15.82
C CYS A 308 -3.95 3.66 16.89
N LYS A 309 -3.25 4.75 16.57
CA LYS A 309 -3.05 5.86 17.51
C LYS A 309 -4.35 6.57 17.86
N ILE A 310 -5.25 6.80 16.89
CA ILE A 310 -6.60 7.34 17.13
C ILE A 310 -7.37 6.42 18.08
N ILE A 311 -7.38 5.11 17.81
CA ILE A 311 -8.07 4.14 18.67
C ILE A 311 -7.48 4.14 20.09
N GLU A 312 -6.15 4.17 20.21
CA GLU A 312 -5.48 4.23 21.51
C GLU A 312 -5.89 5.48 22.30
N ILE A 313 -5.93 6.65 21.65
CA ILE A 313 -6.36 7.91 22.27
C ILE A 313 -7.82 7.81 22.72
N ASP A 314 -8.73 7.47 21.82
CA ASP A 314 -10.17 7.39 22.11
C ASP A 314 -10.46 6.43 23.28
N LEU A 315 -9.78 5.28 23.31
CA LEU A 315 -9.98 4.28 24.36
C LEU A 315 -9.40 4.70 25.71
N ARG A 316 -8.27 5.42 25.72
CA ARG A 316 -7.67 5.94 26.96
C ARG A 316 -8.45 7.15 27.49
N GLU A 317 -9.07 7.93 26.61
CA GLU A 317 -10.05 8.96 27.00
C GLU A 317 -11.29 8.35 27.66
N ILE A 318 -11.81 7.22 27.14
CA ILE A 318 -12.92 6.48 27.77
C ILE A 318 -12.56 6.01 29.19
N LEU A 319 -11.27 5.70 29.44
CA LEU A 319 -10.74 5.37 30.77
C LEU A 319 -10.54 6.59 31.68
N GLY A 320 -10.68 7.82 31.17
CA GLY A 320 -10.41 9.05 31.91
C GLY A 320 -8.93 9.34 32.11
N GLU A 321 -8.04 8.80 31.27
CA GLU A 321 -6.61 9.05 31.38
C GLU A 321 -6.22 10.40 30.78
N ASN A 322 -5.42 11.18 31.52
CA ASN A 322 -4.98 12.51 31.08
C ASN A 322 -3.67 12.48 30.27
N ASN A 323 -2.84 11.45 30.44
CA ASN A 323 -1.57 11.31 29.75
C ASN A 323 -1.75 10.54 28.44
N LEU A 324 -2.39 11.18 27.47
CA LEU A 324 -2.67 10.61 26.15
C LEU A 324 -1.42 10.65 25.25
N PRO A 325 -1.24 9.67 24.35
CA PRO A 325 -0.11 9.67 23.45
C PRO A 325 -0.26 10.82 22.44
N GLU A 326 0.87 11.37 21.98
CA GLU A 326 0.84 12.44 20.99
C GLU A 326 0.24 11.96 19.65
N PHE A 327 -0.57 12.83 19.05
CA PHE A 327 -1.20 12.53 17.77
C PHE A 327 -0.16 12.59 16.63
N LEU A 328 -0.12 11.55 15.79
CA LEU A 328 0.81 11.50 14.66
C LEU A 328 0.50 12.60 13.64
N GLN A 329 1.42 13.56 13.52
CA GLN A 329 1.34 14.63 12.54
C GLN A 329 1.86 14.18 11.17
N PRO A 330 1.31 14.72 10.06
CA PRO A 330 1.84 14.46 8.73
C PRO A 330 3.29 14.93 8.61
N ARG A 331 4.16 14.11 8.00
CA ARG A 331 5.54 14.51 7.65
C ARG A 331 5.64 14.53 6.12
N HIS A 332 6.00 15.68 5.55
CA HIS A 332 5.97 15.90 4.08
C HIS A 332 4.64 15.50 3.45
N ASP A 333 3.53 15.91 4.05
CA ASP A 333 2.17 15.56 3.63
C ASP A 333 1.88 14.04 3.61
N ILE A 334 2.68 13.22 4.29
CA ILE A 334 2.48 11.77 4.39
C ILE A 334 2.11 11.39 5.82
N ILE A 335 1.10 10.54 5.92
CA ILE A 335 0.53 10.03 7.16
C ILE A 335 0.59 8.50 7.13
N LEU A 336 1.14 7.87 8.15
CA LEU A 336 1.36 6.41 8.19
C LEU A 336 0.41 5.65 9.08
#